data_AF-A0A2R6M1U6-F1
#
_entry.id   AF-A0A2R6M1U6-F1
#
_cell.length_a   1.000
_cell.length_b   1.000
_cell.length_c   1.000
_cell.angle_alpha   90.00
_cell.angle_beta   90.00
_cell.angle_gamma   90.00
#
_symmetry.space_group_name_H-M   'P 1'
#
loop_
_entity.id
_entity.type
_entity.pdbx_description
1 polymer ?
#
loop_
_entity_poly.entity_id
_entity_poly.type
_entity_poly.pdbx_seq_one_letter_code
_entity_poly.pdbx_strand_id
1 'polypeptide(L)'
;MLAALVESGVVTADEEAVYLSGEFREAWRAEMEHLRQRNDVGLANALQSAAPEGTEVEVVEPTADWETDTEDSWFVVSDGSGDPARENWLTRPVAVAETAAVWVLNDRTTLSSTRQVQATGPLRTFLEACPACDGQVEEMTAVECCGGPGGTRADAPDEVLACTDCGARLYTF
;
A
#
# COMPACT_ATOMS: atom_id res chain seq x y z
N MET A 1 10.88 -12.91 -4.08
CA MET A 1 9.97 -11.93 -4.71
C MET A 1 10.72 -11.05 -5.69
N LEU A 2 11.75 -10.32 -5.24
CA LEU A 2 12.52 -9.40 -6.09
C LEU A 2 12.99 -9.97 -7.44
N ALA A 3 13.57 -11.18 -7.45
CA ALA A 3 14.01 -11.83 -8.69
C ALA A 3 12.87 -11.98 -9.73
N ALA A 4 11.65 -12.30 -9.29
CA ALA A 4 10.51 -12.43 -10.18
C ALA A 4 10.05 -11.08 -10.75
N LEU A 5 10.21 -9.98 -10.00
CA LEU A 5 9.89 -8.62 -10.46
C LEU A 5 10.93 -8.08 -11.45
N VAL A 6 12.19 -8.48 -11.28
CA VAL A 6 13.27 -8.19 -12.24
C VAL A 6 13.04 -8.98 -13.52
N GLU A 7 12.78 -10.29 -13.42
CA GLU A 7 12.46 -11.14 -14.57
C GLU A 7 11.22 -10.66 -15.34
N SER A 8 10.25 -10.04 -14.66
CA SER A 8 9.04 -9.49 -15.28
C SER A 8 9.19 -8.06 -15.80
N GLY A 9 10.37 -7.44 -15.70
CA GLY A 9 10.61 -6.05 -16.16
C GLY A 9 9.89 -4.97 -15.35
N VAL A 10 9.35 -5.31 -14.19
CA VAL A 10 8.73 -4.35 -13.25
C VAL A 10 9.82 -3.54 -12.56
N VAL A 11 10.91 -4.22 -12.22
CA VAL A 11 12.06 -3.67 -11.53
C VAL A 11 13.30 -3.78 -12.42
N THR A 12 14.10 -2.73 -12.46
CA THR A 12 15.45 -2.72 -13.07
C THR A 12 16.47 -2.57 -11.95
N ALA A 13 17.56 -3.31 -12.02
CA ALA A 13 18.69 -3.18 -11.12
C ALA A 13 19.92 -2.70 -11.90
N ASP A 14 20.68 -1.78 -11.32
CA ASP A 14 22.05 -1.47 -11.74
C ASP A 14 23.06 -2.01 -10.71
N GLU A 15 24.31 -1.56 -10.75
CA GLU A 15 25.36 -2.05 -9.83
C GLU A 15 25.15 -1.58 -8.38
N GLU A 16 24.35 -0.54 -8.14
CA GLU A 16 24.28 0.16 -6.84
C GLU A 16 22.86 0.18 -6.25
N ALA A 17 21.82 0.06 -7.08
CA ALA A 17 20.44 0.25 -6.67
C ALA A 17 19.42 -0.48 -7.53
N VAL A 18 18.20 -0.51 -7.01
CA VAL A 18 17.02 -1.15 -7.59
C VAL A 18 15.97 -0.07 -7.81
N TYR A 19 15.35 -0.05 -8.99
CA TYR A 19 14.37 0.96 -9.39
C TYR A 19 13.17 0.32 -10.09
N LEU A 20 12.01 0.97 -10.08
CA LEU A 20 10.92 0.60 -10.97
C LEU A 20 11.28 0.94 -12.42
N SER A 21 10.84 0.12 -13.36
CA SER A 21 10.88 0.53 -14.77
C SER A 21 9.98 1.75 -14.98
N GLY A 22 10.42 2.66 -15.85
CA GLY A 22 9.70 3.92 -16.11
C GLY A 22 8.25 3.67 -16.53
N GLU A 23 8.02 2.65 -17.37
CA GLU A 23 6.69 2.28 -17.83
C GLU A 23 5.78 1.75 -16.70
N PHE A 24 6.31 0.90 -15.81
CA PHE A 24 5.54 0.39 -14.68
C PHE A 24 5.20 1.52 -13.72
N ARG A 25 6.18 2.39 -13.41
CA ARG A 25 6.01 3.55 -12.54
C ARG A 25 4.93 4.50 -13.04
N GLU A 26 4.94 4.83 -14.34
CA GLU A 26 3.94 5.70 -14.95
C GLU A 26 2.54 5.07 -14.94
N ALA A 27 2.43 3.79 -15.30
CA ALA A 27 1.17 3.06 -15.26
C ALA A 27 0.60 2.97 -13.84
N TRP A 28 1.46 2.67 -12.87
CA TRP A 28 1.06 2.57 -11.46
C TRP A 28 0.59 3.91 -10.91
N ARG A 29 1.29 5.01 -11.22
CA ARG A 29 0.85 6.36 -10.84
C ARG A 29 -0.49 6.73 -11.47
N ALA A 30 -0.68 6.43 -12.76
CA ALA A 30 -1.94 6.71 -13.45
C ALA A 30 -3.12 5.92 -12.83
N GLU A 31 -2.89 4.68 -12.42
CA GLU A 31 -3.94 3.88 -11.78
C GLU A 31 -4.24 4.35 -10.35
N MET A 32 -3.23 4.78 -9.58
CA MET A 32 -3.45 5.40 -8.27
C MET A 32 -4.28 6.69 -8.39
N GLU A 33 -4.00 7.53 -9.41
CA GLU A 33 -4.79 8.73 -9.72
C GLU A 33 -6.27 8.41 -9.98
N HIS A 34 -6.53 7.31 -10.70
CA HIS A 34 -7.90 6.90 -10.98
C HIS A 34 -8.61 6.34 -9.74
N LEU A 35 -7.92 5.51 -8.95
CA LEU A 35 -8.49 4.86 -7.78
C LEU A 35 -8.77 5.82 -6.62
N ARG A 36 -7.90 6.82 -6.39
CA ARG A 36 -8.09 7.78 -5.28
C ARG A 36 -9.36 8.62 -5.41
N GLN A 37 -9.88 8.77 -6.63
CA GLN A 37 -11.13 9.49 -6.92
C GLN A 37 -12.40 8.69 -6.56
N ARG A 38 -12.27 7.39 -6.26
CA ARG A 38 -13.41 6.54 -5.85
C ARG A 38 -13.77 6.79 -4.39
N ASN A 39 -15.04 6.59 -4.02
CA ASN A 39 -15.41 6.52 -2.60
C ASN A 39 -14.97 5.19 -1.98
N ASP A 40 -15.11 5.06 -0.66
CA ASP A 40 -14.63 3.90 0.11
C ASP A 40 -15.25 2.59 -0.38
N VAL A 41 -16.55 2.57 -0.62
CA VAL A 41 -17.25 1.41 -1.20
C VAL A 41 -16.68 1.05 -2.58
N GLY A 42 -16.42 2.05 -3.43
CA GLY A 42 -15.86 1.84 -4.76
C GLY A 42 -14.41 1.35 -4.74
N LEU A 43 -13.62 1.78 -3.74
CA LEU A 43 -12.27 1.32 -3.52
C LEU A 43 -12.25 -0.10 -2.92
N ALA A 44 -13.12 -0.40 -1.97
CA ALA A 44 -13.27 -1.74 -1.40
C ALA A 44 -13.66 -2.77 -2.47
N ASN A 45 -14.59 -2.42 -3.36
CA ASN A 45 -14.95 -3.26 -4.50
C ASN A 45 -13.77 -3.45 -5.47
N ALA A 46 -12.94 -2.43 -5.67
CA ALA A 46 -11.75 -2.51 -6.51
C ALA A 46 -10.70 -3.46 -5.91
N LEU A 47 -10.44 -3.30 -4.61
CA LEU A 47 -9.51 -4.13 -3.84
C LEU A 47 -9.97 -5.59 -3.82
N GLN A 48 -11.26 -5.82 -3.58
CA GLN A 48 -11.88 -7.15 -3.63
C GLN A 48 -11.73 -7.81 -5.00
N SER A 49 -11.88 -7.04 -6.08
CA SER A 49 -11.75 -7.54 -7.45
C SER A 49 -10.29 -7.82 -7.84
N ALA A 50 -9.34 -7.12 -7.22
CA ALA A 50 -7.91 -7.34 -7.41
C ALA A 50 -7.39 -8.56 -6.61
N ALA A 51 -8.07 -8.89 -5.51
CA ALA A 51 -7.61 -9.92 -4.59
C ALA A 51 -7.80 -11.36 -5.13
N PRO A 52 -7.07 -12.35 -4.58
CA PRO A 52 -7.25 -13.75 -4.92
C PRO A 52 -8.66 -14.25 -4.56
N GLU A 53 -9.11 -15.28 -5.26
CA GLU A 53 -10.40 -15.92 -4.97
C GLU A 53 -10.49 -16.35 -3.49
N GLY A 54 -11.64 -16.09 -2.86
CA GLY A 54 -11.87 -16.37 -1.45
C GLY A 54 -11.40 -15.27 -0.49
N THR A 55 -10.80 -14.19 -1.00
CA THR A 55 -10.54 -12.99 -0.19
C THR A 55 -11.85 -12.26 0.08
N GLU A 56 -11.99 -11.67 1.27
CA GLU A 56 -13.10 -10.78 1.63
C GLU A 56 -12.54 -9.39 1.99
N VAL A 57 -13.26 -8.34 1.59
CA VAL A 57 -12.90 -6.94 1.90
C VAL A 57 -14.06 -6.24 2.60
N GLU A 58 -13.80 -5.73 3.80
CA GLU A 58 -14.74 -4.93 4.59
C GLU A 58 -14.21 -3.50 4.78
N VAL A 59 -15.13 -2.53 4.77
CA VAL A 59 -14.82 -1.14 5.17
C VAL A 59 -15.25 -0.97 6.62
N VAL A 60 -14.28 -0.71 7.49
CA VAL A 60 -14.52 -0.39 8.90
C VAL A 60 -14.43 1.11 9.07
N GLU A 61 -15.58 1.73 9.27
CA GLU A 61 -15.64 3.14 9.63
C GLU A 61 -15.24 3.34 11.08
N PRO A 62 -14.54 4.43 11.37
CA PRO A 62 -14.17 4.76 12.72
C PRO A 62 -15.35 5.05 13.65
N THR A 63 -15.41 4.39 14.80
CA THR A 63 -16.47 4.61 15.80
C THR A 63 -16.04 5.69 16.79
N ALA A 64 -16.93 6.62 17.17
CA ALA A 64 -16.60 7.77 18.05
C ALA A 64 -15.90 7.47 19.41
N ASP A 65 -15.77 6.20 19.80
CA ASP A 65 -15.10 5.74 21.03
C ASP A 65 -13.56 5.57 20.89
N TRP A 66 -13.01 5.61 19.67
CA TRP A 66 -11.56 5.58 19.46
C TRP A 66 -10.95 7.00 19.57
N GLU A 67 -10.05 7.21 20.53
CA GLU A 67 -9.27 8.46 20.62
C GLU A 67 -8.14 8.47 19.58
N THR A 68 -8.46 8.40 18.30
CA THR A 68 -7.48 8.59 17.22
C THR A 68 -7.89 9.77 16.37
N ASP A 69 -6.98 10.73 16.18
CA ASP A 69 -7.18 11.96 15.41
C ASP A 69 -7.38 11.76 13.89
N THR A 70 -7.48 10.52 13.41
CA THR A 70 -7.62 10.20 11.99
C THR A 70 -9.05 9.78 11.69
N GLU A 71 -9.91 10.59 11.07
CA GLU A 71 -11.27 10.19 10.64
C GLU A 71 -11.30 9.14 9.51
N ASP A 72 -10.22 8.39 9.32
CA ASP A 72 -10.01 7.55 8.15
C ASP A 72 -10.61 6.13 8.32
N SER A 73 -11.38 5.71 7.33
CA SER A 73 -11.87 4.34 7.19
C SER A 73 -10.72 3.35 6.96
N TRP A 74 -10.89 2.14 7.50
CA TRP A 74 -9.98 1.01 7.28
C TRP A 74 -10.55 0.03 6.27
N PHE A 75 -9.68 -0.54 5.44
CA PHE A 75 -10.00 -1.60 4.50
C PHE A 75 -9.44 -2.91 5.06
N VAL A 76 -10.30 -3.75 5.61
CA VAL A 76 -9.92 -5.03 6.22
C VAL A 76 -9.97 -6.10 5.15
N VAL A 77 -8.82 -6.69 4.84
CA VAL A 77 -8.67 -7.77 3.87
C VAL A 77 -8.46 -9.08 4.61
N SER A 78 -9.32 -10.08 4.40
CA SER A 78 -9.25 -11.37 5.09
C SER A 78 -9.39 -12.55 4.11
N ASP A 79 -9.05 -13.75 4.56
CA ASP A 79 -9.23 -15.00 3.79
C ASP A 79 -10.59 -15.69 4.05
N GLY A 80 -11.55 -14.97 4.63
CA GLY A 80 -12.89 -15.49 4.99
C GLY A 80 -12.89 -16.51 6.13
N SER A 81 -11.74 -16.79 6.77
CA SER A 81 -11.66 -17.75 7.87
C SER A 81 -12.23 -17.22 9.20
N GLY A 82 -12.37 -15.90 9.32
CA GLY A 82 -12.73 -15.23 10.58
C GLY A 82 -11.63 -15.25 11.64
N ASP A 83 -10.39 -15.59 11.28
CA ASP A 83 -9.22 -15.47 12.16
C ASP A 83 -8.62 -14.05 12.06
N PRO A 84 -8.68 -13.24 13.14
CA PRO A 84 -8.13 -11.88 13.13
C PRO A 84 -6.63 -11.82 12.82
N ALA A 85 -5.88 -12.91 13.08
CA ALA A 85 -4.46 -12.98 12.73
C ALA A 85 -4.21 -13.08 11.21
N ARG A 86 -5.26 -13.32 10.42
CA ARG A 86 -5.24 -13.38 8.96
C ARG A 86 -5.83 -12.13 8.30
N GLU A 87 -6.21 -11.14 9.08
CA GLU A 87 -6.68 -9.85 8.58
C GLU A 87 -5.50 -8.92 8.30
N ASN A 88 -5.56 -8.22 7.18
CA ASN A 88 -4.68 -7.12 6.87
C ASN A 88 -5.47 -5.82 6.83
N TRP A 89 -5.11 -4.89 7.71
CA TRP A 89 -5.80 -3.62 7.90
C TRP A 89 -5.08 -2.54 7.11
N LEU A 90 -5.68 -2.14 5.99
CA LEU A 90 -5.09 -1.15 5.09
C LEU A 90 -5.71 0.21 5.35
N THR A 91 -4.87 1.24 5.46
CA THR A 91 -5.33 2.62 5.32
C THR A 91 -5.71 2.88 3.86
N ARG A 92 -6.55 3.89 3.63
CA ARG A 92 -6.94 4.32 2.29
C ARG A 92 -5.77 4.47 1.29
N PRO A 93 -4.68 5.23 1.58
CA PRO A 93 -3.57 5.36 0.64
C PRO A 93 -2.89 4.02 0.33
N VAL A 94 -2.79 3.12 1.32
CA VAL A 94 -2.24 1.78 1.09
C VAL A 94 -3.17 0.96 0.20
N ALA A 95 -4.48 0.97 0.46
CA ALA A 95 -5.46 0.29 -0.38
C ALA A 95 -5.43 0.78 -1.83
N VAL A 96 -5.28 2.09 -2.06
CA VAL A 96 -5.09 2.67 -3.40
C VAL A 96 -3.81 2.15 -4.05
N ALA A 97 -2.67 2.23 -3.36
CA ALA A 97 -1.38 1.80 -3.89
C ALA A 97 -1.34 0.32 -4.24
N GLU A 98 -1.82 -0.55 -3.33
CA GLU A 98 -1.77 -1.99 -3.51
C GLU A 98 -2.75 -2.46 -4.60
N THR A 99 -3.97 -1.90 -4.65
CA THR A 99 -4.93 -2.21 -5.72
C THR A 99 -4.38 -1.81 -7.09
N ALA A 100 -3.83 -0.59 -7.20
CA ALA A 100 -3.21 -0.10 -8.42
C ALA A 100 -2.05 -1.02 -8.87
N ALA A 101 -1.21 -1.45 -7.93
CA ALA A 101 -0.09 -2.33 -8.22
C ALA A 101 -0.56 -3.68 -8.76
N VAL A 102 -1.57 -4.30 -8.16
CA VAL A 102 -2.10 -5.59 -8.66
C VAL A 102 -2.64 -5.45 -10.08
N TRP A 103 -3.41 -4.40 -10.38
CA TRP A 103 -3.97 -4.21 -11.73
C TRP A 103 -2.87 -4.02 -12.78
N VAL A 104 -1.86 -3.21 -12.49
CA VAL A 104 -0.74 -3.00 -13.42
C VAL A 104 0.11 -4.27 -13.56
N LEU A 105 0.34 -5.02 -12.47
CA LEU A 105 1.03 -6.30 -12.53
C LEU A 105 0.25 -7.33 -13.36
N ASN A 106 -1.07 -7.36 -13.24
CA ASN A 106 -1.94 -8.25 -14.00
C ASN A 106 -1.95 -7.92 -15.50
N ASP A 107 -1.91 -6.63 -15.86
CA ASP A 107 -1.84 -6.20 -17.26
C ASP A 107 -0.47 -6.49 -17.90
N ARG A 108 0.61 -6.30 -17.14
CA ARG A 108 1.97 -6.26 -17.69
C ARG A 108 2.82 -7.50 -17.44
N THR A 109 2.37 -8.42 -16.59
CA THR A 109 3.16 -9.59 -16.20
C THR A 109 2.36 -10.89 -16.28
N THR A 110 3.05 -12.02 -16.25
CA THR A 110 2.45 -13.36 -16.14
C THR A 110 2.51 -13.92 -14.72
N LEU A 111 2.73 -13.05 -13.72
CA LEU A 111 2.76 -13.45 -12.32
C LEU A 111 1.39 -13.98 -11.90
N SER A 112 1.37 -15.05 -11.09
CA SER A 112 0.13 -15.56 -10.49
C SER A 112 -0.48 -14.52 -9.55
N SER A 113 -1.81 -14.54 -9.36
CA SER A 113 -2.53 -13.62 -8.46
C SER A 113 -1.90 -13.52 -7.07
N THR A 114 -1.51 -14.65 -6.47
CA THR A 114 -0.78 -14.68 -5.20
C THR A 114 0.53 -13.90 -5.24
N ARG A 115 1.31 -14.01 -6.33
CA ARG A 115 2.58 -13.29 -6.45
C ARG A 115 2.37 -11.80 -6.70
N GLN A 116 1.32 -11.43 -7.44
CA GLN A 116 0.94 -10.04 -7.65
C GLN A 116 0.65 -9.36 -6.30
N VAL A 117 -0.19 -9.99 -5.48
CA VAL A 117 -0.54 -9.48 -4.14
C VAL A 117 0.67 -9.43 -3.22
N GLN A 118 1.50 -10.47 -3.18
CA GLN A 118 2.71 -10.49 -2.36
C GLN A 118 3.75 -9.43 -2.77
N ALA A 119 3.69 -8.93 -4.01
CA ALA A 119 4.58 -7.86 -4.47
C ALA A 119 4.13 -6.47 -4.01
N THR A 120 2.85 -6.27 -3.70
CA THR A 120 2.28 -4.94 -3.40
C THR A 120 2.91 -4.24 -2.20
N GLY A 121 3.10 -4.96 -1.08
CA GLY A 121 3.74 -4.44 0.12
C GLY A 121 5.13 -3.86 -0.16
N PRO A 122 6.09 -4.66 -0.69
CA PRO A 122 7.40 -4.16 -1.07
C PRO A 122 7.39 -3.07 -2.15
N LEU A 123 6.43 -3.08 -3.08
CA LEU A 123 6.36 -2.03 -4.11
C LEU A 123 6.13 -0.64 -3.50
N ARG A 124 5.50 -0.54 -2.31
CA ARG A 124 5.28 0.73 -1.62
C ARG A 124 6.57 1.48 -1.26
N THR A 125 7.71 0.81 -1.17
CA THR A 125 9.00 1.48 -0.93
C THR A 125 9.44 2.35 -2.11
N PHE A 126 8.82 2.20 -3.29
CA PHE A 126 9.11 2.98 -4.49
C PHE A 126 8.11 4.13 -4.74
N LEU A 127 7.25 4.46 -3.77
CA LEU A 127 6.28 5.55 -3.92
C LEU A 127 6.99 6.91 -3.93
N GLU A 128 6.89 7.62 -5.05
CA GLU A 128 7.42 8.99 -5.21
C GLU A 128 6.42 10.07 -4.79
N ALA A 129 5.13 9.72 -4.69
CA ALA A 129 4.03 10.62 -4.35
C ALA A 129 2.94 9.87 -3.58
N CYS A 130 2.19 10.60 -2.75
CA CYS A 130 1.18 10.01 -1.89
C CYS A 130 0.00 9.49 -2.71
N PRO A 131 -0.39 8.20 -2.56
CA PRO A 131 -1.52 7.62 -3.30
C PRO A 131 -2.86 8.32 -3.01
N ALA A 132 -3.01 8.96 -1.85
CA ALA A 132 -4.23 9.67 -1.48
C ALA A 132 -4.30 11.10 -2.05
N CYS A 133 -3.21 11.88 -1.97
CA CYS A 133 -3.24 13.32 -2.23
C CYS A 133 -2.24 13.82 -3.29
N ASP A 134 -1.41 12.95 -3.89
CA ASP A 134 -0.26 13.29 -4.76
C ASP A 134 0.84 14.10 -4.07
N GLY A 135 0.74 14.25 -2.75
CA GLY A 135 1.69 15.01 -1.94
C GLY A 135 3.07 14.38 -1.85
N GLN A 136 4.04 15.16 -1.38
CA GLN A 136 5.43 14.73 -1.26
C GLN A 136 5.57 13.62 -0.21
N VAL A 137 6.33 12.58 -0.57
CA VAL A 137 6.62 11.42 0.26
C VAL A 137 8.08 11.42 0.64
N GLU A 138 8.37 11.20 1.91
CA GLU A 138 9.73 11.18 2.45
C GLU A 138 9.91 10.01 3.42
N GLU A 139 11.16 9.54 3.50
CA GLU A 139 11.58 8.66 4.59
C GLU A 139 11.80 9.50 5.85
N MET A 140 11.16 9.11 6.94
CA MET A 140 11.26 9.78 8.23
C MET A 140 11.01 8.78 9.36
N THR A 141 11.08 9.21 10.62
CA THR A 141 10.74 8.31 11.73
C THR A 141 9.25 8.31 12.03
N ALA A 142 8.72 7.20 12.57
CA ALA A 142 7.32 7.09 12.97
C ALA A 142 6.90 8.16 14.00
N VAL A 143 7.87 8.63 14.82
CA VAL A 143 7.67 9.70 15.79
C VAL A 143 7.44 11.04 15.10
N GLU A 144 8.20 11.33 14.04
CA GLU A 144 8.08 12.57 13.26
C GLU A 144 6.84 12.58 12.36
N CYS A 145 6.46 11.42 11.80
CA CYS A 145 5.29 11.30 10.92
C CYS A 145 3.96 11.43 11.66
N CYS A 146 3.74 10.56 12.65
CA CYS A 146 2.37 10.23 13.04
C CYS A 146 2.21 10.02 14.55
N GLY A 147 3.17 10.52 15.34
CA GLY A 147 3.06 10.65 16.80
C GLY A 147 2.81 9.32 17.51
N GLY A 148 3.89 8.62 17.90
CA GLY A 148 3.77 7.37 18.66
C GLY A 148 4.90 7.20 19.68
N PRO A 149 4.71 6.36 20.72
CA PRO A 149 5.81 5.92 21.57
C PRO A 149 6.80 5.17 20.67
N GLY A 150 8.02 5.70 20.52
CA GLY A 150 8.93 5.32 19.43
C GLY A 150 9.09 3.82 19.22
N GLY A 151 8.90 3.39 17.97
CA GLY A 151 9.44 2.18 17.34
C GLY A 151 9.06 0.81 17.90
N THR A 152 9.21 -0.22 17.06
CA THR A 152 9.23 -1.63 17.48
C THR A 152 10.45 -1.97 18.34
N ARG A 153 11.47 -1.11 18.34
CA ARG A 153 12.69 -1.23 19.15
C ARG A 153 12.62 -0.26 20.33
N ALA A 154 12.97 -0.74 21.51
CA ALA A 154 12.98 0.04 22.75
C ALA A 154 13.84 1.32 22.68
N ASP A 155 14.85 1.34 21.80
CA ASP A 155 15.87 2.40 21.74
C ASP A 155 15.88 3.21 20.44
N ALA A 156 14.98 2.93 19.47
CA ALA A 156 14.93 3.68 18.22
C ALA A 156 13.53 3.65 17.58
N PRO A 157 13.02 4.79 17.10
CA PRO A 157 11.77 4.83 16.34
C PRO A 157 11.90 4.08 15.01
N ASP A 158 10.81 3.48 14.54
CA ASP A 158 10.81 2.82 13.23
C ASP A 158 10.96 3.86 12.11
N GLU A 159 11.71 3.50 11.08
CA GLU A 159 11.76 4.26 9.83
C GLU A 159 10.49 3.97 9.03
N VAL A 160 9.91 5.02 8.47
CA VAL A 160 8.68 4.96 7.70
C VAL A 160 8.82 5.77 6.43
N LEU A 161 8.10 5.34 5.40
CA LEU A 161 7.81 6.17 4.24
C LEU A 161 6.47 6.86 4.50
N ALA A 162 6.41 8.19 4.54
CA ALA A 162 5.21 8.94 4.90
C ALA A 162 4.99 10.16 4.01
N CYS A 163 3.72 10.56 3.86
CA CYS A 163 3.35 11.78 3.17
C CYS A 163 3.48 12.99 4.10
N THR A 164 4.21 14.01 3.66
CA THR A 164 4.43 15.26 4.42
C THR A 164 3.20 16.18 4.42
N ASP A 165 2.32 16.05 3.42
CA ASP A 165 1.14 16.92 3.29
C ASP A 165 -0.05 16.42 4.11
N CYS A 166 -0.31 15.11 4.14
CA CYS A 166 -1.45 14.53 4.86
C CYS A 166 -1.08 13.62 6.03
N GLY A 167 0.21 13.44 6.33
CA GLY A 167 0.68 12.61 7.45
C GLY A 167 0.46 11.10 7.27
N ALA A 168 0.05 10.65 6.08
CA ALA A 168 -0.23 9.25 5.83
C ALA A 168 1.06 8.41 5.87
N ARG A 169 1.11 7.42 6.76
CA ARG A 169 2.15 6.39 6.75
C ARG A 169 1.89 5.39 5.62
N LEU A 170 2.82 5.29 4.68
CA LEU A 170 2.74 4.47 3.48
C LEU A 170 3.49 3.16 3.61
N TYR A 171 4.59 3.12 4.36
CA TYR A 171 5.39 1.93 4.60
C TYR A 171 6.15 2.03 5.93
N THR A 172 6.48 0.89 6.54
CA THR A 172 7.39 0.78 7.69
C THR A 172 8.49 -0.20 7.31
N PHE A 173 9.75 0.22 7.48
CA PHE A 173 10.94 -0.55 7.06
C PHE A 173 11.34 -1.66 8.04
#